data_AF-A0A530AHC3-F1
#
_entry.id   AF-A0A530AHC3-F1
#
_cell.length_a   1.000
_cell.length_b   1.000
_cell.length_c   1.000
_cell.angle_alpha   90.00
_cell.angle_beta   90.00
_cell.angle_gamma   90.00
#
_symmetry.space_group_name_H-M   'P 1'
#
loop_
_entity.id
_entity.type
_entity.pdbx_description
1 polymer ?
#
loop_
_entity_poly.entity_id
_entity_poly.type
_entity_poly.pdbx_seq_one_letter_code
_entity_poly.pdbx_strand_id
1 'polypeptide(L)'
;AAAPNVYAKLSGLGTFVHRNDPELIAYILDNAIEILGSDRLMFGSNFPIEKLWTSHAELIKAHRAAVTQHGPKAEADIFWNTAEKVYRPV
;
A
#
# COMPACT_ATOMS: atom_id res chain seq x y z
N ALA A 1 10.43 -14.12 7.79
CA ALA A 1 11.13 -13.39 6.71
C ALA A 1 12.61 -13.26 7.03
N ALA A 2 13.49 -13.37 6.03
CA ALA A 2 14.94 -13.45 6.21
C ALA A 2 15.63 -12.11 6.53
N ALA A 3 14.96 -10.97 6.31
CA ALA A 3 15.50 -9.63 6.58
C ALA A 3 14.50 -8.82 7.45
N PRO A 4 14.71 -8.75 8.79
CA PRO A 4 13.76 -8.12 9.71
C PRO A 4 13.70 -6.59 9.59
N ASN A 5 14.70 -5.98 8.94
CA ASN A 5 14.84 -4.53 8.77
C ASN A 5 14.34 -4.01 7.41
N VAL A 6 13.73 -4.85 6.58
CA VAL A 6 13.19 -4.47 5.26
C VAL A 6 11.71 -4.11 5.38
N TYR A 7 11.36 -2.96 4.80
CA TYR A 7 10.01 -2.42 4.71
C TYR A 7 9.69 -2.07 3.26
N ALA A 8 8.42 -2.08 2.87
CA ALA A 8 8.01 -1.75 1.51
C ALA A 8 6.87 -0.73 1.47
N LYS A 9 6.90 0.12 0.44
CA LYS A 9 5.78 1.00 0.08
C LYS A 9 4.92 0.33 -0.97
N LEU A 10 3.62 0.26 -0.72
CA LEU A 10 2.59 -0.04 -1.71
C LEU A 10 2.27 1.28 -2.42
N SER A 11 3.01 1.59 -3.48
CA SER A 11 3.02 2.89 -4.14
C SER A 11 3.34 2.76 -5.62
N GLY A 12 2.70 3.58 -6.47
CA GLY A 12 2.98 3.62 -7.91
C GLY A 12 2.54 2.38 -8.68
N LEU A 13 1.61 1.59 -8.14
CA LEU A 13 1.21 0.30 -8.71
C LEU A 13 0.56 0.43 -10.10
N GLY A 14 -0.08 1.56 -10.39
CA GLY A 14 -0.69 1.84 -11.70
C GLY A 14 0.30 2.35 -12.75
N THR A 15 1.52 2.74 -12.37
CA THR A 15 2.47 3.41 -13.27
C THR A 15 2.90 2.54 -14.45
N PHE A 16 3.08 1.23 -14.25
CA PHE A 16 3.53 0.32 -15.33
C PHE A 16 2.40 -0.25 -16.19
N VAL A 17 1.15 -0.06 -15.77
CA VAL A 17 -0.05 -0.51 -16.50
C VAL A 17 -0.90 0.66 -17.00
N HIS A 18 -0.49 1.90 -16.72
CA HIS A 18 -1.15 3.15 -17.10
C HIS A 18 -2.63 3.24 -16.69
N ARG A 19 -3.01 2.63 -15.55
CA ARG A 19 -4.37 2.65 -15.01
C ARG A 19 -4.41 2.37 -13.50
N ASN A 20 -5.45 2.83 -12.82
CA ASN A 20 -5.78 2.37 -11.46
C ASN A 20 -6.58 1.08 -11.54
N ASP A 21 -5.89 -0.05 -11.33
CA ASP A 21 -6.43 -1.39 -11.49
C ASP A 21 -6.64 -2.07 -10.12
N PRO A 22 -7.89 -2.23 -9.65
CA PRO A 22 -8.17 -2.85 -8.35
C PRO A 22 -7.69 -4.31 -8.25
N GLU A 23 -7.72 -5.07 -9.33
CA GLU A 23 -7.29 -6.48 -9.33
C GLU A 23 -5.77 -6.58 -9.17
N LEU A 24 -5.03 -5.73 -9.89
CA LEU A 24 -3.57 -5.64 -9.73
C LEU A 24 -3.18 -5.17 -8.33
N ILE A 25 -3.88 -4.16 -7.79
CA ILE A 25 -3.62 -3.65 -6.44
C ILE A 25 -3.84 -4.76 -5.41
N ALA A 26 -4.96 -5.48 -5.48
CA ALA A 26 -5.25 -6.59 -4.58
C ALA A 26 -4.19 -7.69 -4.70
N TYR A 27 -3.86 -8.12 -5.92
CA TYR A 27 -2.84 -9.14 -6.16
C TYR A 27 -1.48 -8.77 -5.53
N ILE A 28 -0.99 -7.55 -5.74
CA ILE A 28 0.29 -7.11 -5.17
C ILE A 28 0.22 -7.03 -3.65
N LEU A 29 -0.89 -6.53 -3.11
CA LEU A 29 -1.09 -6.34 -1.68
C LEU A 29 -1.14 -7.68 -0.94
N ASP A 30 -1.88 -8.65 -1.46
CA ASP A 30 -1.99 -10.00 -0.91
C ASP A 30 -0.62 -10.67 -0.81
N ASN A 31 0.13 -10.67 -1.91
CA ASN A 31 1.49 -11.23 -1.96
C ASN A 31 2.46 -10.48 -1.03
N ALA A 32 2.35 -9.14 -0.97
CA ALA A 32 3.19 -8.35 -0.08
C ALA A 32 2.93 -8.67 1.40
N ILE A 33 1.67 -8.86 1.80
CA ILE A 33 1.32 -9.27 3.17
C ILE A 33 1.84 -10.69 3.43
N GLU A 34 1.71 -11.62 2.50
CA GLU A 34 2.25 -12.98 2.68
C GLU A 34 3.77 -12.99 2.89
N ILE A 35 4.51 -12.18 2.11
CA ILE A 35 5.98 -12.13 2.15
C ILE A 35 6.50 -11.33 3.36
N LEU A 36 5.90 -10.17 3.63
CA LEU A 36 6.41 -9.20 4.59
C LEU A 36 5.56 -9.07 5.87
N GLY A 37 4.30 -9.45 5.86
CA GLY A 37 3.36 -9.08 6.91
C GLY A 37 2.99 -7.60 6.87
N SER A 38 1.79 -7.27 7.33
CA SER A 38 1.25 -5.90 7.27
C SER A 38 2.09 -4.88 8.05
N ASP A 39 2.74 -5.30 9.13
CA ASP A 39 3.53 -4.46 10.05
C ASP A 39 4.85 -3.95 9.43
N ARG A 40 5.12 -4.33 8.18
CA ARG A 40 6.25 -3.89 7.36
C ARG A 40 5.85 -3.27 6.02
N LEU A 41 4.55 -3.06 5.80
CA LEU A 41 4.00 -2.42 4.61
C LEU A 41 3.40 -1.07 4.95
N MET A 42 3.52 -0.11 4.03
CA MET A 42 2.88 1.20 4.16
C MET A 42 2.33 1.69 2.81
N PHE A 43 1.18 2.35 2.83
CA PHE A 43 0.61 3.02 1.67
C PHE A 43 1.46 4.24 1.27
N GLY A 44 1.61 4.46 -0.04
CA GLY A 44 2.12 5.71 -0.59
C GLY A 44 1.37 6.04 -1.88
N SER A 45 0.86 7.27 -2.01
CA SER A 45 -0.02 7.60 -3.13
C SER A 45 0.72 7.79 -4.46
N ASN A 46 2.04 8.02 -4.43
CA ASN A 46 2.83 8.44 -5.60
C ASN A 46 2.32 9.73 -6.27
N PHE A 47 1.45 10.51 -5.61
CA PHE A 47 1.03 11.80 -6.14
C PHE A 47 2.18 12.82 -6.09
N PRO A 48 2.34 13.67 -7.13
CA PRO A 48 1.38 13.91 -8.22
C PRO A 48 1.60 13.07 -9.48
N ILE A 49 2.49 12.07 -9.51
CA ILE A 49 2.72 11.25 -10.72
C ILE A 49 1.48 10.41 -11.04
N GLU A 50 0.87 9.79 -10.04
CA GLU A 50 -0.28 8.91 -10.23
C GLU A 50 -1.53 9.63 -10.79
N LYS A 51 -1.56 10.97 -10.78
CA LYS A 51 -2.64 11.77 -11.39
C LYS A 51 -2.79 11.53 -12.89
N LEU A 52 -1.77 10.97 -13.54
CA LEU A 52 -1.82 10.58 -14.95
C LEU A 52 -2.88 9.50 -15.21
N TRP A 53 -3.19 8.68 -14.20
CA TRP A 53 -4.00 7.47 -14.35
C TRP A 53 -5.30 7.49 -13.54
N THR A 54 -5.36 8.30 -12.47
CA THR A 54 -6.54 8.33 -11.58
C THR A 54 -6.61 9.58 -10.70
N SER A 55 -7.73 9.75 -9.99
CA SER A 55 -7.86 10.76 -8.94
C SER A 55 -7.30 10.25 -7.62
N HIS A 56 -6.90 11.16 -6.73
CA HIS A 56 -6.40 10.77 -5.41
C HIS A 56 -7.44 9.98 -4.61
N ALA A 57 -8.73 10.36 -4.73
CA ALA A 57 -9.82 9.68 -4.06
C ALA A 57 -10.02 8.25 -4.57
N GLU A 58 -10.02 8.04 -5.90
CA GLU A 58 -10.19 6.71 -6.49
C GLU A 58 -8.97 5.81 -6.22
N LEU A 59 -7.76 6.36 -6.15
CA LEU A 59 -6.58 5.60 -5.74
C LEU A 59 -6.71 5.09 -4.30
N ILE A 60 -7.06 5.95 -3.35
CA ILE A 60 -7.24 5.56 -1.94
C ILE A 60 -8.36 4.54 -1.82
N LYS A 61 -9.48 4.75 -2.52
CA LYS A 61 -10.62 3.83 -2.50
C LYS A 61 -10.21 2.43 -2.95
N ALA A 62 -9.45 2.30 -4.04
CA ALA A 62 -8.96 1.02 -4.53
C ALA A 62 -8.01 0.34 -3.53
N HIS A 63 -7.07 1.08 -2.94
CA HIS A 63 -6.15 0.53 -1.94
C HIS A 63 -6.89 0.11 -0.65
N ARG A 64 -7.83 0.92 -0.15
CA ARG A 64 -8.63 0.57 1.03
C ARG A 64 -9.47 -0.68 0.79
N ALA A 65 -10.10 -0.80 -0.37
CA ALA A 65 -10.88 -1.99 -0.72
C ALA A 65 -10.04 -3.28 -0.67
N ALA A 66 -8.81 -3.25 -1.19
CA ALA A 66 -7.89 -4.38 -1.09
C ALA A 66 -7.45 -4.67 0.36
N VAL A 67 -7.08 -3.64 1.13
CA VAL A 67 -6.59 -3.82 2.51
C VAL A 67 -7.67 -4.36 3.46
N THR A 68 -8.93 -3.92 3.33
CA THR A 68 -10.01 -4.32 4.26
C THR A 68 -10.24 -5.84 4.27
N GLN A 69 -9.88 -6.56 3.20
CA GLN A 69 -9.95 -8.02 3.13
C GLN A 69 -9.01 -8.72 4.13
N HIS A 70 -7.97 -8.02 4.62
CA HIS A 70 -6.97 -8.53 5.57
C HIS A 70 -7.22 -8.11 7.02
N GLY A 71 -8.36 -7.45 7.27
CA GLY A 71 -8.82 -7.10 8.61
C GLY A 71 -8.22 -5.80 9.20
N PRO A 72 -8.72 -5.38 10.38
CA PRO A 72 -8.47 -4.05 10.92
C PRO A 72 -7.00 -3.80 11.29
N LYS A 73 -6.25 -4.85 11.66
CA LYS A 73 -4.82 -4.73 11.93
C LYS A 73 -4.04 -4.34 10.67
N ALA A 74 -4.32 -5.00 9.54
CA ALA A 74 -3.64 -4.69 8.29
C ALA A 74 -3.95 -3.26 7.83
N GLU A 75 -5.20 -2.82 8.02
CA GLU A 75 -5.60 -1.44 7.74
C GLU A 75 -4.84 -0.41 8.57
N ALA A 76 -4.77 -0.61 9.89
CA ALA A 76 -4.03 0.29 10.78
C ALA A 76 -2.52 0.29 10.46
N ASP A 77 -1.93 -0.86 10.17
CA ASP A 77 -0.51 -0.97 9.86
C ASP A 77 -0.15 -0.27 8.53
N ILE A 78 -0.91 -0.57 7.46
CA ILE A 78 -0.62 -0.08 6.11
C ILE A 78 -0.90 1.40 5.97
N PHE A 79 -1.95 1.93 6.60
CA PHE A 79 -2.31 3.34 6.47
C PHE A 79 -1.73 4.25 7.56
N TRP A 80 -1.15 3.72 8.64
CA TRP A 80 -0.60 4.53 9.73
C TRP A 80 0.62 3.94 10.43
N ASN A 81 0.46 2.83 11.17
CA ASN A 81 1.41 2.41 12.21
C ASN A 81 2.81 2.14 11.65
N THR A 82 2.91 1.51 10.46
CA THR A 82 4.21 1.16 9.89
C THR A 82 5.00 2.42 9.53
N ALA A 83 4.35 3.41 8.89
CA ALA A 83 5.00 4.66 8.52
C ALA A 83 5.40 5.49 9.75
N GLU A 84 4.54 5.57 10.76
CA GLU A 84 4.82 6.24 12.04
C GLU A 84 6.03 5.61 12.75
N LYS A 85 6.04 4.28 12.90
CA LYS A 85 7.14 3.52 13.52
C LYS A 85 8.48 3.75 12.83
N VAL A 86 8.47 3.77 11.49
CA VAL A 86 9.68 3.85 10.66
C VAL A 86 10.20 5.30 10.56
N TYR A 87 9.32 6.25 10.27
CA TYR A 87 9.72 7.64 10.01
C TYR A 87 9.78 8.51 11.25
N ARG A 88 9.06 8.16 12.33
CA ARG A 88 9.02 8.91 13.60
C ARG A 88 8.77 10.41 13.39
N PRO A 89 7.63 10.79 12.76
CA PRO A 89 7.31 12.18 12.50
C PRO A 89 7.20 12.97 13.82
N VAL A 90 7.63 14.24 13.79
CA VAL A 90 7.59 15.19 14.92
C VAL A 90 6.36 16.08 14.85
#